data_AF-A0A1F4XMR9-F1
#
_entry.id   AF-A0A1F4XMR9-F1
#
_cell.length_a   1.000
_cell.length_b   1.000
_cell.length_c   1.000
_cell.angle_alpha   90.00
_cell.angle_beta   90.00
_cell.angle_gamma   90.00
#
_symmetry.space_group_name_H-M   'P 1'
#
loop_
_entity.id
_entity.type
_entity.pdbx_description
1 polymer ?
#
loop_
_entity_poly.entity_id
_entity_poly.type
_entity_poly.pdbx_seq_one_letter_code
_entity_poly.pdbx_strand_id
1 'polypeptide(L)'
;MNSIKLQKKFPEVYAKLFASSQLVLSTNLDFLWTDDVAVKHGGLLIYQKIPLKMYLGVEFLTEGEGLSFGDLAHYLPNKTGGSFVQNAFSITHAEKLLAYLAAQFDFEGAYRLHILAELPRGHNLSFSGPLAALLAGALALLSGEIESKTMATWSQSSVHDLITDKKTKFDYLLHHASELLKIMRDGLSTKGCALSALIHSSYPLVFYSKDTKSKDYVAFRLNEPFKLPEKIAWPIDFALIFSGSTVSPDDLAKSLPQFQQDLSQISADLSKTLQNRPEFGWQEAGFNFVSEFLREDTLWQKYQGMSQVITTVMLHSLKSVLAGGFSEQPIKELFHALNQTRYQARIFGDPMFALNLSYYLIKGISQRQGSNLGIGAKFFGSGRMGGSVLAAIPYQYLRKEVEKVVAELQEEYEVNIDYASWQDGLGEQGIVVEQYLTAGIQAEAAPQGSLILQSWHKNGELRRDFLPLNRIDEQCRQVDILLDMRRRKLFIGGQALSSKEIHSQTAAVDLLSLLLASPMKEVNNSDLPRSSYAQNKHDLLSKVVQPLKKIFKERVAVELPLKVSGGTTDFQISLGSLQGISIALVDSAKSFQHD
;
A
#
# COMPACT_ATOMS: atom_id res chain seq x y z
N MET A 1 16.90 2.71 5.80
CA MET A 1 16.10 3.97 5.89
C MET A 1 14.62 3.65 6.18
N ASN A 2 13.79 4.55 6.73
CA ASN A 2 12.33 4.31 6.93
C ASN A 2 11.45 5.42 6.34
N SER A 3 10.13 5.21 6.23
CA SER A 3 9.20 6.15 5.57
C SER A 3 9.27 7.56 6.13
N ILE A 4 9.35 7.71 7.46
CA ILE A 4 9.44 9.04 8.11
C ILE A 4 10.73 9.74 7.68
N LYS A 5 11.85 9.02 7.64
CA LYS A 5 13.14 9.57 7.18
C LYS A 5 13.09 9.93 5.70
N LEU A 6 12.45 9.11 4.86
CA LEU A 6 12.29 9.38 3.42
C LEU A 6 11.42 10.61 3.16
N GLN A 7 10.27 10.73 3.82
CA GLN A 7 9.39 11.89 3.70
C GLN A 7 10.09 13.18 4.11
N LYS A 8 10.91 13.15 5.16
CA LYS A 8 11.72 14.31 5.58
C LYS A 8 12.83 14.65 4.59
N LYS A 9 13.40 13.65 3.92
CA LYS A 9 14.53 13.81 3.01
C LYS A 9 14.11 14.22 1.59
N PHE A 10 12.95 13.74 1.13
CA PHE A 10 12.41 13.99 -0.21
C PHE A 10 10.99 14.56 -0.16
N PRO A 11 10.72 15.62 0.63
CA PRO A 11 9.37 16.13 0.85
C PRO A 11 8.65 16.51 -0.45
N GLU A 12 9.38 16.95 -1.48
CA GLU A 12 8.86 17.30 -2.79
C GLU A 12 8.23 16.12 -3.54
N VAL A 13 8.77 14.90 -3.37
CA VAL A 13 8.24 13.70 -4.05
C VAL A 13 6.87 13.34 -3.48
N TYR A 14 6.73 13.35 -2.15
CA TYR A 14 5.47 13.08 -1.48
C TYR A 14 4.48 14.22 -1.72
N ALA A 15 4.92 15.48 -1.58
CA ALA A 15 4.09 16.65 -1.85
C ALA A 15 3.51 16.63 -3.26
N LYS A 16 4.29 16.21 -4.28
CA LYS A 16 3.79 16.01 -5.64
C LYS A 16 2.65 14.99 -5.68
N LEU A 17 2.85 13.80 -5.12
CA LEU A 17 1.82 12.75 -5.09
C LEU A 17 0.53 13.23 -4.39
N PHE A 18 0.65 13.78 -3.18
CA PHE A 18 -0.50 14.25 -2.41
C PHE A 18 -1.20 15.43 -3.07
N ALA A 19 -0.49 16.30 -3.78
CA ALA A 19 -1.10 17.41 -4.52
C ALA A 19 -1.85 16.95 -5.77
N SER A 20 -1.36 15.92 -6.47
CA SER A 20 -2.00 15.44 -7.70
C SER A 20 -3.19 14.51 -7.45
N SER A 21 -3.36 13.97 -6.24
CA SER A 21 -4.32 12.89 -5.98
C SER A 21 -5.35 13.27 -4.93
N GLN A 22 -6.63 13.02 -5.18
CA GLN A 22 -7.75 13.30 -4.27
C GLN A 22 -7.89 12.18 -3.22
N LEU A 23 -7.49 10.97 -3.58
CA LEU A 23 -7.41 9.81 -2.69
C LEU A 23 -5.96 9.30 -2.68
N VAL A 24 -5.37 9.11 -1.50
CA VAL A 24 -4.07 8.47 -1.34
C VAL A 24 -4.18 7.40 -0.28
N LEU A 25 -3.81 6.17 -0.67
CA LEU A 25 -3.71 5.03 0.23
C LEU A 25 -2.24 4.66 0.41
N SER A 26 -1.90 4.09 1.56
CA SER A 26 -0.59 3.49 1.77
C SER A 26 -0.67 2.18 2.54
N THR A 27 0.40 1.40 2.45
CA THR A 27 0.61 0.23 3.30
C THR A 27 2.11 -0.06 3.42
N ASN A 28 2.51 -0.69 4.52
CA ASN A 28 3.88 -1.16 4.67
C ASN A 28 4.17 -2.32 3.72
N LEU A 29 5.38 -2.32 3.19
CA LEU A 29 5.97 -3.45 2.50
C LEU A 29 6.27 -4.57 3.51
N ASP A 30 6.43 -5.79 3.00
CA ASP A 30 6.79 -6.94 3.82
C ASP A 30 7.78 -7.87 3.10
N PHE A 31 8.38 -8.76 3.89
CA PHE A 31 9.17 -9.87 3.40
C PHE A 31 8.69 -11.18 4.03
N LEU A 32 9.16 -12.30 3.48
CA LEU A 32 8.86 -13.64 3.99
C LEU A 32 10.01 -14.21 4.83
N TRP A 33 9.72 -14.66 6.05
CA TRP A 33 10.67 -15.49 6.80
C TRP A 33 10.84 -16.87 6.15
N THR A 34 9.74 -17.43 5.64
CA THR A 34 9.66 -18.75 4.98
C THR A 34 10.03 -18.71 3.50
N ASP A 35 10.14 -19.87 2.85
CA ASP A 35 10.36 -19.93 1.39
C ASP A 35 9.07 -19.63 0.61
N ASP A 36 9.21 -18.94 -0.53
CA ASP A 36 8.13 -18.52 -1.43
C ASP A 36 7.54 -19.73 -2.19
N VAL A 37 8.28 -20.84 -2.27
CA VAL A 37 7.81 -22.05 -2.96
C VAL A 37 6.83 -22.84 -2.10
N ALA A 38 6.99 -22.83 -0.77
CA ALA A 38 6.18 -23.63 0.15
C ALA A 38 4.66 -23.41 -0.06
N VAL A 39 4.25 -22.16 -0.25
CA VAL A 39 2.84 -21.78 -0.34
C VAL A 39 2.13 -22.25 -1.60
N LYS A 40 2.86 -22.49 -2.69
CA LYS A 40 2.24 -23.01 -3.93
C LYS A 40 1.64 -24.40 -3.72
N HIS A 41 1.94 -25.03 -2.57
CA HIS A 41 1.53 -26.38 -2.22
C HIS A 41 0.77 -26.43 -0.89
N GLY A 42 0.16 -25.31 -0.48
CA GLY A 42 -0.55 -25.21 0.80
C GLY A 42 0.38 -25.08 2.01
N GLY A 43 1.68 -24.89 1.77
CA GLY A 43 2.65 -24.64 2.84
C GLY A 43 2.40 -23.32 3.55
N LEU A 44 2.95 -23.23 4.75
CA LEU A 44 2.81 -22.08 5.62
C LEU A 44 3.74 -20.94 5.19
N LEU A 45 3.25 -19.71 5.35
CA LEU A 45 3.98 -18.48 5.12
C LEU A 45 4.01 -17.64 6.39
N ILE A 46 5.13 -16.95 6.59
CA ILE A 46 5.30 -16.02 7.70
C ILE A 46 5.80 -14.69 7.15
N TYR A 47 4.90 -13.70 7.08
CA TYR A 47 5.17 -12.36 6.59
C TYR A 47 5.61 -11.42 7.71
N GLN A 48 6.60 -10.57 7.44
CA GLN A 48 7.05 -9.52 8.34
C GLN A 48 7.05 -8.18 7.64
N LYS A 49 6.31 -7.23 8.21
CA LYS A 49 6.27 -5.85 7.72
C LYS A 49 7.56 -5.11 8.06
N ILE A 50 7.94 -4.23 7.15
CA ILE A 50 9.03 -3.26 7.31
C ILE A 50 8.45 -1.84 7.22
N PRO A 51 9.06 -0.84 7.87
CA PRO A 51 8.56 0.53 7.91
C PRO A 51 8.96 1.31 6.65
N LEU A 52 8.75 0.67 5.50
CA LEU A 52 8.89 1.23 4.16
C LEU A 52 7.56 1.00 3.46
N LYS A 53 7.05 2.02 2.79
CA LYS A 53 5.68 2.06 2.30
C LYS A 53 5.58 1.94 0.79
N MET A 54 4.43 1.45 0.35
CA MET A 54 3.90 1.72 -0.97
C MET A 54 2.69 2.64 -0.84
N TYR A 55 2.60 3.62 -1.73
CA TYR A 55 1.49 4.54 -1.85
C TYR A 55 0.81 4.36 -3.21
N LEU A 56 -0.51 4.50 -3.20
CA LEU A 56 -1.35 4.61 -4.39
C LEU A 56 -2.10 5.94 -4.29
N GLY A 57 -1.79 6.86 -5.21
CA GLY A 57 -2.57 8.09 -5.41
C GLY A 57 -3.58 7.90 -6.54
N VAL A 58 -4.79 8.41 -6.35
CA VAL A 58 -5.83 8.45 -7.38
C VAL A 58 -6.12 9.92 -7.69
N GLU A 59 -5.78 10.33 -8.91
CA GLU A 59 -6.13 11.62 -9.51
C GLU A 59 -7.49 11.49 -10.21
N PHE A 60 -8.41 12.39 -9.91
CA PHE A 60 -9.73 12.47 -10.53
C PHE A 60 -9.63 13.41 -11.73
N LEU A 61 -9.96 12.96 -12.93
CA LEU A 61 -9.83 13.74 -14.16
C LEU A 61 -11.14 14.45 -14.49
N THR A 62 -11.04 15.63 -15.11
CA THR A 62 -12.23 16.41 -15.52
C THR A 62 -12.84 15.93 -16.84
N GLU A 63 -12.04 15.27 -17.67
CA GLU A 63 -12.42 14.82 -19.01
C GLU A 63 -11.97 13.37 -19.23
N GLY A 64 -12.76 12.65 -20.02
CA GLY A 64 -12.54 11.24 -20.34
C GLY A 64 -13.36 10.28 -19.48
N GLU A 65 -13.21 9.00 -19.77
CA GLU A 65 -13.85 7.90 -19.02
C GLU A 65 -12.82 6.80 -18.70
N GLY A 66 -13.01 6.15 -17.55
CA GLY A 66 -12.28 4.94 -17.19
C GLY A 66 -11.00 5.18 -16.38
N LEU A 67 -10.14 4.17 -16.36
CA LEU A 67 -8.94 4.14 -15.52
C LEU A 67 -7.68 4.18 -16.38
N SER A 68 -6.68 4.92 -15.91
CA SER A 68 -5.34 4.93 -16.51
C SER A 68 -4.25 4.90 -15.43
N PHE A 69 -3.04 4.46 -15.79
CA PHE A 69 -1.88 4.62 -14.93
C PHE A 69 -1.15 5.92 -15.26
N GLY A 70 -0.74 6.64 -14.21
CA GLY A 70 0.10 7.82 -14.28
C GLY A 70 1.54 7.51 -13.88
N ASP A 71 2.12 8.42 -13.08
CA ASP A 71 3.50 8.31 -12.60
C ASP A 71 3.71 7.07 -11.72
N LEU A 72 4.81 6.36 -11.96
CA LEU A 72 5.37 5.34 -11.08
C LEU A 72 6.77 5.76 -10.64
N ALA A 73 6.90 6.09 -9.37
CA ALA A 73 8.18 6.40 -8.75
C ALA A 73 8.58 5.32 -7.75
N HIS A 74 9.86 5.00 -7.68
CA HIS A 74 10.39 4.19 -6.61
C HIS A 74 11.75 4.70 -6.11
N TYR A 75 12.02 4.48 -4.83
CA TYR A 75 13.28 4.89 -4.21
C TYR A 75 14.41 3.88 -4.51
N LEU A 76 15.56 4.37 -4.97
CA LEU A 76 16.77 3.57 -5.16
C LEU A 76 17.82 3.92 -4.09
N PRO A 77 18.07 3.02 -3.12
CA PRO A 77 19.01 3.27 -2.04
C PRO A 77 20.49 3.26 -2.49
N ASN A 78 20.82 2.56 -3.56
CA ASN A 78 22.18 2.36 -4.06
C ASN A 78 22.78 3.56 -4.81
N LYS A 79 21.95 4.53 -5.25
CA LYS A 79 22.47 5.77 -5.86
C LYS A 79 23.08 6.67 -4.78
N THR A 80 24.18 7.37 -5.08
CA THR A 80 24.84 8.27 -4.13
C THR A 80 23.83 9.28 -3.56
N GLY A 81 23.64 9.25 -2.24
CA GLY A 81 22.66 10.09 -1.56
C GLY A 81 21.20 9.64 -1.69
N GLY A 82 20.91 8.57 -2.44
CA GLY A 82 19.56 8.06 -2.66
C GLY A 82 18.74 8.93 -3.60
N SER A 83 17.90 8.32 -4.43
CA SER A 83 16.98 9.09 -5.28
C SER A 83 15.74 8.32 -5.64
N PHE A 84 14.63 9.02 -5.83
CA PHE A 84 13.46 8.46 -6.50
C PHE A 84 13.66 8.48 -8.02
N VAL A 85 13.40 7.35 -8.67
CA VAL A 85 13.43 7.22 -10.12
C VAL A 85 12.01 7.04 -10.64
N GLN A 86 11.66 7.82 -11.66
CA GLN A 86 10.42 7.70 -12.41
C GLN A 86 10.59 6.63 -13.48
N ASN A 87 9.68 5.67 -13.51
CA ASN A 87 9.60 4.68 -14.56
C ASN A 87 8.28 4.86 -15.30
N ALA A 88 8.31 4.66 -16.63
CA ALA A 88 7.07 4.42 -17.36
C ALA A 88 6.39 3.19 -16.76
N PHE A 89 5.06 3.24 -16.65
CA PHE A 89 4.28 2.13 -16.11
C PHE A 89 4.25 0.96 -17.09
N SER A 90 5.30 0.13 -17.10
CA SER A 90 5.34 -1.10 -17.89
C SER A 90 5.05 -2.31 -17.00
N ILE A 91 3.84 -2.36 -16.41
CA ILE A 91 3.36 -3.65 -15.91
C ILE A 91 2.97 -4.46 -17.13
N THR A 92 3.58 -5.63 -17.33
CA THR A 92 3.22 -6.62 -18.38
C THR A 92 1.71 -6.88 -18.44
N HIS A 93 1.03 -6.63 -17.33
CA HIS A 93 -0.38 -6.83 -17.07
C HIS A 93 -1.18 -5.53 -16.82
N ALA A 94 -0.64 -4.35 -17.13
CA ALA A 94 -1.32 -3.06 -16.88
C ALA A 94 -2.72 -3.03 -17.50
N GLU A 95 -2.84 -3.40 -18.77
CA GLU A 95 -4.13 -3.45 -19.49
C GLU A 95 -5.10 -4.45 -18.86
N LYS A 96 -4.61 -5.64 -18.47
CA LYS A 96 -5.44 -6.65 -17.79
C LYS A 96 -5.92 -6.18 -16.43
N LEU A 97 -5.08 -5.44 -15.70
CA LEU A 97 -5.46 -4.83 -14.43
C LEU A 97 -6.54 -3.78 -14.67
N LEU A 98 -6.32 -2.80 -15.55
CA LEU A 98 -7.31 -1.76 -15.87
C LEU A 98 -8.63 -2.36 -16.36
N ALA A 99 -8.58 -3.38 -17.21
CA ALA A 99 -9.77 -4.09 -17.69
C ALA A 99 -10.53 -4.79 -16.55
N TYR A 100 -9.83 -5.46 -15.63
CA TYR A 100 -10.46 -6.04 -14.45
C TYR A 100 -11.11 -4.97 -13.58
N LEU A 101 -10.39 -3.88 -13.29
CA LEU A 101 -10.90 -2.80 -12.46
C LEU A 101 -12.16 -2.16 -13.10
N ALA A 102 -12.13 -1.86 -14.40
CA ALA A 102 -13.27 -1.32 -15.17
C ALA A 102 -14.47 -2.28 -15.24
N ALA A 103 -14.23 -3.60 -15.23
CA ALA A 103 -15.31 -4.59 -15.28
C ALA A 103 -15.97 -4.83 -13.92
N GLN A 104 -15.27 -4.57 -12.81
CA GLN A 104 -15.79 -4.84 -11.46
C GLN A 104 -16.46 -3.62 -10.82
N PHE A 105 -16.22 -2.43 -11.34
CA PHE A 105 -16.64 -1.18 -10.71
C PHE A 105 -17.17 -0.23 -11.76
N ASP A 106 -18.32 0.36 -11.46
CA ASP A 106 -18.83 1.49 -12.24
C ASP A 106 -18.17 2.76 -11.72
N PHE A 107 -17.52 3.48 -12.62
CA PHE A 107 -16.74 4.67 -12.28
C PHE A 107 -17.45 5.89 -12.83
N GLU A 108 -17.83 6.80 -11.94
CA GLU A 108 -18.27 8.13 -12.35
C GLU A 108 -17.03 8.93 -12.79
N GLY A 109 -16.72 8.90 -14.10
CA GLY A 109 -15.67 9.70 -14.72
C GLY A 109 -14.35 8.97 -14.96
N ALA A 110 -13.29 9.75 -15.21
CA ALA A 110 -11.95 9.25 -15.47
C ALA A 110 -11.02 9.41 -14.26
N TYR A 111 -10.19 8.39 -14.02
CA TYR A 111 -9.22 8.37 -12.92
C TYR A 111 -7.83 7.99 -13.43
N ARG A 112 -6.81 8.58 -12.80
CA ARG A 112 -5.40 8.24 -13.03
C ARG A 112 -4.75 7.74 -11.75
N LEU A 113 -4.11 6.58 -11.84
CA LEU A 113 -3.50 5.86 -10.73
C LEU A 113 -2.00 6.11 -10.70
N HIS A 114 -1.52 6.75 -9.65
CA HIS A 114 -0.10 7.04 -9.40
C HIS A 114 0.45 6.12 -8.33
N ILE A 115 1.67 5.62 -8.51
CA ILE A 115 2.32 4.75 -7.53
C ILE A 115 3.63 5.39 -7.06
N LEU A 116 3.83 5.41 -5.74
CA LEU A 116 5.10 5.76 -5.13
C LEU A 116 5.52 4.61 -4.20
N ALA A 117 6.65 3.97 -4.48
CA ALA A 117 7.17 2.89 -3.65
C ALA A 117 8.50 3.29 -3.00
N GLU A 118 8.64 3.07 -1.71
CA GLU A 118 9.88 3.38 -0.99
C GLU A 118 10.97 2.32 -1.18
N LEU A 119 10.66 1.28 -1.98
CA LEU A 119 11.59 0.28 -2.47
C LEU A 119 11.24 -0.09 -3.93
N PRO A 120 12.24 -0.50 -4.72
CA PRO A 120 12.05 -0.94 -6.10
C PRO A 120 11.34 -2.30 -6.20
N ARG A 121 10.78 -2.56 -7.39
CA ARG A 121 10.26 -3.89 -7.76
C ARG A 121 11.43 -4.87 -7.94
N GLY A 122 11.19 -6.14 -7.62
CA GLY A 122 12.14 -7.24 -7.89
C GLY A 122 13.17 -7.49 -6.78
N HIS A 123 13.06 -6.81 -5.65
CA HIS A 123 13.94 -6.99 -4.48
C HIS A 123 13.43 -8.03 -3.47
N ASN A 124 12.42 -8.83 -3.85
CA ASN A 124 11.72 -9.83 -3.01
C ASN A 124 10.97 -9.27 -1.79
N LEU A 125 10.44 -8.06 -1.90
CA LEU A 125 9.69 -7.37 -0.83
C LEU A 125 8.19 -7.30 -1.12
N SER A 126 7.67 -8.44 -1.59
CA SER A 126 6.25 -8.70 -1.85
C SER A 126 5.49 -7.66 -2.69
N PHE A 127 6.16 -6.77 -3.44
CA PHE A 127 5.61 -5.60 -4.15
C PHE A 127 4.16 -5.73 -4.68
N SER A 128 3.86 -6.83 -5.37
CA SER A 128 2.53 -7.08 -5.96
C SER A 128 1.40 -7.21 -4.93
N GLY A 129 1.68 -7.70 -3.71
CA GLY A 129 0.70 -7.85 -2.63
C GLY A 129 0.20 -6.49 -2.11
N PRO A 130 1.10 -5.61 -1.62
CA PRO A 130 0.80 -4.22 -1.32
C PRO A 130 0.07 -3.49 -2.44
N LEU A 131 0.55 -3.61 -3.69
CA LEU A 131 -0.13 -2.96 -4.81
C LEU A 131 -1.56 -3.48 -5.01
N ALA A 132 -1.77 -4.79 -4.95
CA ALA A 132 -3.09 -5.39 -5.10
C ALA A 132 -4.06 -4.91 -4.01
N ALA A 133 -3.57 -4.87 -2.77
CA ALA A 133 -4.32 -4.40 -1.61
C ALA A 133 -4.69 -2.92 -1.74
N LEU A 134 -3.76 -2.07 -2.17
CA LEU A 134 -4.00 -0.65 -2.39
C LEU A 134 -5.00 -0.40 -3.51
N LEU A 135 -4.86 -1.09 -4.65
CA LEU A 135 -5.80 -1.00 -5.76
C LEU A 135 -7.20 -1.41 -5.30
N ALA A 136 -7.35 -2.58 -4.66
CA ALA A 136 -8.65 -3.01 -4.13
C ALA A 136 -9.21 -2.00 -3.10
N GLY A 137 -8.35 -1.45 -2.24
CA GLY A 137 -8.68 -0.40 -1.27
C GLY A 137 -9.27 0.84 -1.94
N ALA A 138 -8.61 1.33 -2.98
CA ALA A 138 -9.03 2.53 -3.69
C ALA A 138 -10.39 2.30 -4.35
N LEU A 139 -10.57 1.14 -5.00
CA LEU A 139 -11.82 0.77 -5.62
C LEU A 139 -12.99 0.76 -4.64
N ALA A 140 -12.83 0.06 -3.52
CA ALA A 140 -13.91 -0.08 -2.55
C ALA A 140 -14.31 1.27 -1.92
N LEU A 141 -13.36 2.21 -1.80
CA LEU A 141 -13.64 3.57 -1.33
C LEU A 141 -14.32 4.43 -2.39
N LEU A 142 -13.91 4.31 -3.66
CA LEU A 142 -14.48 5.07 -4.77
C LEU A 142 -15.90 4.61 -5.11
N SER A 143 -16.17 3.31 -5.03
CA SER A 143 -17.51 2.75 -5.28
C SER A 143 -18.47 2.93 -4.09
N GLY A 144 -18.03 3.52 -2.98
CA GLY A 144 -18.82 3.64 -1.76
C GLY A 144 -19.11 2.30 -1.07
N GLU A 145 -18.48 1.21 -1.51
CA GLU A 145 -18.65 -0.10 -0.88
C GLU A 145 -18.07 -0.12 0.53
N ILE A 146 -16.98 0.60 0.78
CA ILE A 146 -16.35 0.67 2.10
C ILE A 146 -16.10 2.13 2.46
N GLU A 147 -16.45 2.52 3.68
CA GLU A 147 -16.08 3.81 4.24
C GLU A 147 -14.66 3.78 4.81
N SER A 148 -13.96 4.92 4.76
CA SER A 148 -12.62 5.07 5.35
C SER A 148 -12.59 4.72 6.84
N LYS A 149 -13.64 5.07 7.59
CA LYS A 149 -13.81 4.72 9.01
C LYS A 149 -13.87 3.21 9.23
N THR A 150 -14.54 2.48 8.35
CA THR A 150 -14.63 1.01 8.41
C THR A 150 -13.27 0.35 8.20
N MET A 151 -12.44 0.86 7.27
CA MET A 151 -11.08 0.34 7.09
C MET A 151 -10.21 0.54 8.33
N ALA A 152 -10.37 1.67 9.04
CA ALA A 152 -9.62 1.95 10.25
C ALA A 152 -9.92 0.97 11.39
N THR A 153 -11.15 0.44 11.48
CA THR A 153 -11.52 -0.51 12.54
C THR A 153 -10.84 -1.87 12.40
N TRP A 154 -10.44 -2.27 11.19
CA TRP A 154 -9.75 -3.55 10.95
C TRP A 154 -8.41 -3.66 11.69
N SER A 155 -7.79 -2.52 12.00
CA SER A 155 -6.57 -2.50 12.82
C SER A 155 -6.78 -3.05 14.24
N GLN A 156 -8.01 -2.95 14.74
CA GLN A 156 -8.41 -3.36 16.10
C GLN A 156 -9.05 -4.76 16.14
N SER A 157 -9.47 -5.29 15.00
CA SER A 157 -10.06 -6.63 14.89
C SER A 157 -9.00 -7.72 14.86
N SER A 158 -9.33 -8.91 15.39
CA SER A 158 -8.48 -10.09 15.18
C SER A 158 -8.49 -10.49 13.70
N VAL A 159 -7.42 -11.11 13.21
CA VAL A 159 -7.38 -11.59 11.82
C VAL A 159 -8.45 -12.65 11.59
N HIS A 160 -8.68 -13.52 12.57
CA HIS A 160 -9.71 -14.54 12.50
C HIS A 160 -11.11 -13.94 12.29
N ASP A 161 -11.47 -12.90 13.03
CA ASP A 161 -12.77 -12.26 12.90
C ASP A 161 -12.91 -11.59 11.53
N LEU A 162 -11.87 -10.91 11.04
CA LEU A 162 -11.87 -10.26 9.73
C LEU A 162 -12.09 -11.25 8.57
N ILE A 163 -11.48 -12.44 8.63
CA ILE A 163 -11.55 -13.42 7.55
C ILE A 163 -12.79 -14.33 7.65
N THR A 164 -13.42 -14.44 8.81
CA THR A 164 -14.59 -15.31 9.02
C THR A 164 -15.92 -14.55 9.02
N ASP A 165 -15.93 -13.30 9.48
CA ASP A 165 -17.13 -12.49 9.51
C ASP A 165 -17.40 -11.84 8.14
N LYS A 166 -18.36 -12.43 7.42
CA LYS A 166 -18.85 -11.92 6.14
C LYS A 166 -19.43 -10.50 6.22
N LYS A 167 -19.75 -9.98 7.41
CA LYS A 167 -20.28 -8.61 7.59
C LYS A 167 -19.20 -7.53 7.50
N THR A 168 -17.93 -7.85 7.73
CA THR A 168 -16.85 -6.86 7.84
C THR A 168 -16.49 -6.16 6.52
N LYS A 169 -17.08 -6.57 5.39
CA LYS A 169 -16.66 -6.24 4.01
C LYS A 169 -15.16 -6.46 3.73
N PHE A 170 -14.43 -7.06 4.68
CA PHE A 170 -13.00 -7.34 4.55
C PHE A 170 -12.74 -8.45 3.54
N ASP A 171 -13.55 -9.52 3.57
CA ASP A 171 -13.46 -10.62 2.60
C ASP A 171 -13.71 -10.14 1.17
N TYR A 172 -14.62 -9.17 0.98
CA TYR A 172 -14.82 -8.51 -0.31
C TYR A 172 -13.54 -7.82 -0.81
N LEU A 173 -12.90 -7.02 0.04
CA LEU A 173 -11.65 -6.35 -0.31
C LEU A 173 -10.52 -7.34 -0.62
N LEU A 174 -10.36 -8.33 0.24
CA LEU A 174 -9.33 -9.36 0.09
C LEU A 174 -9.58 -10.22 -1.16
N HIS A 175 -10.83 -10.47 -1.53
CA HIS A 175 -11.19 -11.13 -2.78
C HIS A 175 -10.67 -10.35 -3.99
N HIS A 176 -10.99 -9.06 -4.09
CA HIS A 176 -10.49 -8.23 -5.19
C HIS A 176 -8.97 -8.09 -5.19
N ALA A 177 -8.35 -7.90 -4.02
CA ALA A 177 -6.89 -7.89 -3.92
C ALA A 177 -6.28 -9.22 -4.38
N SER A 178 -6.92 -10.35 -4.07
CA SER A 178 -6.50 -11.66 -4.53
C SER A 178 -6.57 -11.81 -6.06
N GLU A 179 -7.64 -11.34 -6.70
CA GLU A 179 -7.78 -11.43 -8.16
C GLU A 179 -6.78 -10.51 -8.88
N LEU A 180 -6.59 -9.27 -8.38
CA LEU A 180 -5.54 -8.37 -8.89
C LEU A 180 -4.15 -8.97 -8.74
N LEU A 181 -3.89 -9.65 -7.62
CA LEU A 181 -2.63 -10.37 -7.40
C LEU A 181 -2.44 -11.51 -8.40
N LYS A 182 -3.49 -12.27 -8.73
CA LYS A 182 -3.43 -13.30 -9.78
C LYS A 182 -3.05 -12.67 -11.12
N ILE A 183 -3.67 -11.55 -11.50
CA ILE A 183 -3.36 -10.87 -12.75
C ILE A 183 -1.89 -10.44 -12.79
N MET A 184 -1.37 -9.88 -11.69
CA MET A 184 0.03 -9.46 -11.60
C MET A 184 1.06 -10.60 -11.60
N ARG A 185 0.63 -11.84 -11.35
CA ARG A 185 1.49 -13.01 -11.18
C ARG A 185 1.08 -14.18 -12.09
N ASP A 186 0.50 -13.87 -13.25
CA ASP A 186 0.12 -14.87 -14.27
C ASP A 186 -0.72 -16.04 -13.72
N GLY A 187 -1.73 -15.71 -12.90
CA GLY A 187 -2.67 -16.65 -12.31
C GLY A 187 -2.26 -17.16 -10.92
N LEU A 188 -1.05 -16.88 -10.45
CA LEU A 188 -0.57 -17.34 -9.14
C LEU A 188 -0.95 -16.34 -8.03
N SER A 189 -1.84 -16.72 -7.11
CA SER A 189 -2.13 -15.92 -5.92
C SER A 189 -2.17 -16.78 -4.68
N THR A 190 -1.45 -16.33 -3.66
CA THR A 190 -1.40 -16.97 -2.36
C THR A 190 -2.20 -16.22 -1.32
N LYS A 191 -2.90 -15.12 -1.69
CA LYS A 191 -3.61 -14.14 -0.83
C LYS A 191 -2.77 -13.52 0.30
N GLY A 192 -1.83 -14.24 0.90
CA GLY A 192 -1.11 -13.88 2.13
C GLY A 192 -0.38 -12.55 2.07
N CYS A 193 0.27 -12.20 0.95
CA CYS A 193 0.94 -10.90 0.84
C CYS A 193 -0.06 -9.74 0.71
N ALA A 194 -1.20 -9.95 0.04
CA ALA A 194 -2.27 -8.96 0.00
C ALA A 194 -2.94 -8.83 1.38
N LEU A 195 -3.22 -9.96 2.04
CA LEU A 195 -3.74 -10.00 3.40
C LEU A 195 -2.82 -9.28 4.39
N SER A 196 -1.51 -9.53 4.31
CA SER A 196 -0.50 -8.82 5.09
C SER A 196 -0.62 -7.33 4.84
N ALA A 197 -0.60 -6.87 3.59
CA ALA A 197 -0.74 -5.45 3.28
C ALA A 197 -2.04 -4.81 3.80
N LEU A 198 -3.12 -5.56 3.97
CA LEU A 198 -4.38 -5.03 4.51
C LEU A 198 -4.39 -4.91 6.03
N ILE A 199 -3.68 -5.78 6.74
CA ILE A 199 -3.83 -5.94 8.19
C ILE A 199 -2.72 -5.25 8.96
N HIS A 200 -3.10 -4.43 9.94
CA HIS A 200 -2.18 -3.91 10.94
C HIS A 200 -1.67 -5.05 11.84
N SER A 201 -0.35 -5.17 12.02
CA SER A 201 0.27 -6.14 12.91
C SER A 201 1.71 -5.79 13.25
N SER A 202 2.01 -5.65 14.55
CA SER A 202 3.38 -5.56 15.08
C SER A 202 4.09 -6.92 15.14
N TYR A 203 3.34 -8.02 15.02
CA TYR A 203 3.82 -9.40 14.97
C TYR A 203 3.88 -9.91 13.53
N PRO A 204 4.71 -10.93 13.24
CA PRO A 204 4.64 -11.64 11.97
C PRO A 204 3.22 -12.17 11.70
N LEU A 205 2.77 -12.05 10.45
CA LEU A 205 1.50 -12.63 10.01
C LEU A 205 1.76 -14.04 9.47
N VAL A 206 1.04 -15.02 10.01
CA VAL A 206 1.08 -16.40 9.53
C VAL A 206 -0.09 -16.62 8.58
N PHE A 207 0.17 -17.28 7.45
CA PHE A 207 -0.83 -17.61 6.45
C PHE A 207 -0.60 -19.01 5.88
N TYR A 208 -1.64 -19.80 5.70
CA TYR A 208 -1.59 -21.03 4.88
C TYR A 208 -2.94 -21.32 4.24
N SER A 209 -2.94 -22.02 3.11
CA SER A 209 -4.16 -22.52 2.48
C SER A 209 -4.44 -23.95 2.95
N LYS A 210 -5.70 -24.29 3.22
CA LYS A 210 -6.06 -25.64 3.69
C LYS A 210 -5.85 -26.70 2.60
N ASP A 211 -6.07 -26.32 1.35
CA ASP A 211 -5.74 -27.09 0.16
C ASP A 211 -5.40 -26.12 -0.97
N THR A 212 -4.36 -26.44 -1.72
CA THR A 212 -3.93 -25.79 -2.97
C THR A 212 -5.04 -25.38 -3.94
N LYS A 213 -6.14 -26.14 -3.98
CA LYS A 213 -7.31 -25.85 -4.84
C LYS A 213 -8.44 -25.14 -4.12
N SER A 214 -8.45 -25.16 -2.79
CA SER A 214 -9.52 -24.57 -1.99
C SER A 214 -9.40 -23.05 -1.94
N LYS A 215 -10.55 -22.39 -1.83
CA LYS A 215 -10.60 -20.96 -1.46
C LYS A 215 -10.36 -20.75 0.04
N ASP A 216 -10.23 -21.82 0.81
CA ASP A 216 -10.09 -21.82 2.25
C ASP A 216 -8.65 -21.58 2.66
N TYR A 217 -8.47 -20.64 3.57
CA TYR A 217 -7.19 -20.29 4.14
C TYR A 217 -7.35 -20.04 5.62
N VAL A 218 -6.23 -20.09 6.32
CA VAL A 218 -6.12 -19.72 7.72
C VAL A 218 -5.04 -18.67 7.81
N ALA A 219 -5.33 -17.62 8.57
CA ALA A 219 -4.37 -16.58 8.87
C ALA A 219 -4.55 -16.08 10.29
N PHE A 220 -3.44 -15.68 10.90
CA PHE A 220 -3.41 -15.11 12.24
C PHE A 220 -2.13 -14.31 12.45
N ARG A 221 -2.19 -13.28 13.30
CA ARG A 221 -0.98 -12.64 13.82
C ARG A 221 -0.35 -13.61 14.82
N LEU A 222 0.97 -13.71 14.84
CA LEU A 222 1.66 -14.70 15.66
C LEU A 222 1.30 -14.60 17.16
N ASN A 223 0.95 -13.41 17.67
CA ASN A 223 0.52 -13.24 19.06
C ASN A 223 -0.88 -13.78 19.37
N GLU A 224 -1.78 -13.89 18.39
CA GLU A 224 -3.19 -14.27 18.59
C GLU A 224 -3.34 -15.70 19.17
N PRO A 225 -2.87 -16.77 18.50
CA PRO A 225 -3.06 -18.12 19.03
C PRO A 225 -2.12 -18.44 20.21
N PHE A 226 -0.99 -17.74 20.30
CA PHE A 226 0.05 -18.03 21.30
C PHE A 226 0.00 -17.12 22.53
N LYS A 227 -0.94 -16.16 22.58
CA LYS A 227 -1.11 -15.20 23.68
C LYS A 227 0.20 -14.51 24.06
N LEU A 228 0.95 -14.07 23.05
CA LEU A 228 2.21 -13.34 23.27
C LEU A 228 1.91 -11.94 23.85
N PRO A 229 2.89 -11.28 24.49
CA PRO A 229 2.71 -9.92 25.01
C PRO A 229 2.17 -8.94 23.96
N GLU A 230 1.50 -7.87 24.39
CA GLU A 230 0.97 -6.86 23.47
C GLU A 230 2.10 -6.06 22.78
N LYS A 231 3.16 -5.75 23.54
CA LYS A 231 4.36 -5.08 23.02
C LYS A 231 5.46 -6.09 22.74
N ILE A 232 5.89 -6.14 21.49
CA ILE A 232 6.96 -7.01 21.03
C ILE A 232 8.34 -6.42 21.37
N ALA A 233 9.17 -7.20 22.04
CA ALA A 233 10.60 -6.92 22.18
C ALA A 233 11.36 -7.91 21.30
N TRP A 234 11.96 -7.42 20.21
CA TRP A 234 12.72 -8.27 19.30
C TRP A 234 14.11 -8.58 19.86
N PRO A 235 14.43 -9.85 20.18
CA PRO A 235 15.75 -10.23 20.68
C PRO A 235 16.75 -10.51 19.54
N ILE A 236 16.35 -10.23 18.31
CA ILE A 236 17.18 -10.31 17.11
C ILE A 236 17.06 -9.01 16.32
N ASP A 237 18.11 -8.71 15.57
CA ASP A 237 18.07 -7.75 14.48
C ASP A 237 18.06 -8.49 13.14
N PHE A 238 17.57 -7.84 12.10
CA PHE A 238 17.61 -8.40 10.76
C PHE A 238 17.75 -7.32 9.68
N ALA A 239 18.37 -7.70 8.57
CA ALA A 239 18.59 -6.86 7.40
C ALA A 239 18.26 -7.60 6.11
N LEU A 240 17.86 -6.81 5.12
CA LEU A 240 17.59 -7.23 3.75
C LEU A 240 18.69 -6.64 2.86
N ILE A 241 19.51 -7.53 2.31
CA ILE A 241 20.68 -7.18 1.52
C ILE A 241 20.39 -7.53 0.06
N PHE A 242 20.12 -6.52 -0.75
CA PHE A 242 19.91 -6.67 -2.18
C PHE A 242 21.22 -7.03 -2.88
N SER A 243 21.16 -7.97 -3.82
CA SER A 243 22.33 -8.50 -4.53
C SER A 243 22.80 -7.67 -5.72
N GLY A 244 22.08 -6.61 -6.09
CA GLY A 244 22.30 -5.85 -7.32
C GLY A 244 21.48 -6.33 -8.51
N SER A 245 20.84 -7.50 -8.42
CA SER A 245 20.05 -8.08 -9.52
C SER A 245 18.59 -8.29 -9.12
N THR A 246 17.67 -7.78 -9.92
CA THR A 246 16.22 -7.89 -9.67
C THR A 246 15.66 -9.23 -10.14
N VAL A 247 14.72 -9.79 -9.36
CA VAL A 247 13.96 -10.99 -9.75
C VAL A 247 12.69 -10.61 -10.50
N SER A 248 12.46 -11.23 -11.66
CA SER A 248 11.17 -11.19 -12.35
C SER A 248 10.22 -12.26 -11.77
N PRO A 249 9.03 -11.90 -11.27
CA PRO A 249 8.03 -12.87 -10.83
C PRO A 249 7.64 -13.88 -11.92
N ASP A 250 7.60 -13.43 -13.17
CA ASP A 250 7.18 -14.23 -14.33
C ASP A 250 8.17 -15.38 -14.57
N ASP A 251 9.45 -15.13 -14.35
CA ASP A 251 10.48 -16.14 -14.54
C ASP A 251 10.43 -17.20 -13.45
N LEU A 252 10.13 -16.82 -12.20
CA LEU A 252 9.86 -17.77 -11.12
C LEU A 252 8.57 -18.59 -11.38
N ALA A 253 7.56 -17.98 -11.98
CA ALA A 253 6.33 -18.66 -12.38
C ALA A 253 6.60 -19.71 -13.47
N LYS A 254 7.49 -19.41 -14.42
CA LYS A 254 7.89 -20.31 -15.51
C LYS A 254 8.87 -21.40 -15.07
N SER A 255 9.80 -21.10 -14.15
CA SER A 255 10.85 -22.04 -13.75
C SER A 255 10.31 -23.19 -12.89
N LEU A 256 9.24 -22.96 -12.13
CA LEU A 256 8.76 -23.95 -11.18
C LEU A 256 8.07 -25.17 -11.82
N PRO A 257 7.16 -25.01 -12.79
CA PRO A 257 6.60 -26.16 -13.52
C PRO A 257 7.70 -26.98 -14.22
N GLN A 258 8.69 -26.30 -14.82
CA GLN A 258 9.82 -26.98 -15.43
C GLN A 258 10.59 -27.81 -14.40
N PHE A 259 10.89 -27.24 -13.24
CA PHE A 259 11.58 -27.96 -12.18
C PHE A 259 10.79 -29.16 -11.65
N GLN A 260 9.47 -29.01 -11.48
CA GLN A 260 8.61 -30.12 -11.10
C GLN A 260 8.63 -31.23 -12.16
N GLN A 261 8.63 -30.86 -13.45
CA GLN A 261 8.75 -31.79 -14.56
C GLN A 261 10.12 -32.49 -14.54
N ASP A 262 11.21 -31.75 -14.32
CA ASP A 262 12.56 -32.29 -14.25
C ASP A 262 12.71 -33.31 -13.12
N LEU A 263 12.19 -33.01 -11.93
CA LEU A 263 12.16 -33.95 -10.80
C LEU A 263 11.33 -35.20 -11.12
N SER A 264 10.20 -35.03 -11.81
CA SER A 264 9.36 -36.16 -12.22
C SER A 264 10.08 -37.04 -13.25
N GLN A 265 10.79 -36.43 -14.20
CA GLN A 265 11.58 -37.13 -15.20
C GLN A 265 12.75 -37.89 -14.57
N ILE A 266 13.50 -37.25 -13.67
CA ILE A 266 14.58 -37.89 -12.90
C ILE A 266 14.04 -39.11 -12.13
N SER A 267 12.89 -38.96 -11.47
CA SER A 267 12.25 -40.05 -10.73
C SER A 267 11.87 -41.22 -11.65
N ALA A 268 11.34 -40.93 -12.85
CA ALA A 268 10.95 -41.93 -13.83
C ALA A 268 12.16 -42.65 -14.45
N ASP A 269 13.20 -41.89 -14.83
CA ASP A 269 14.43 -42.43 -15.42
C ASP A 269 15.20 -43.30 -14.44
N LEU A 270 15.30 -42.86 -13.17
CA LEU A 270 15.89 -43.69 -12.11
C LEU A 270 15.07 -44.96 -11.91
N SER A 271 13.75 -44.86 -11.78
CA SER A 271 12.88 -46.03 -11.59
C SER A 271 13.03 -47.05 -12.73
N LYS A 272 13.07 -46.59 -13.99
CA LYS A 272 13.27 -47.43 -15.17
C LYS A 272 14.68 -48.02 -15.24
N THR A 273 15.71 -47.21 -14.98
CA THR A 273 17.12 -47.66 -14.99
C THR A 273 17.34 -48.74 -13.95
N LEU A 274 16.76 -48.53 -12.77
CA LEU A 274 16.78 -49.51 -11.70
C LEU A 274 16.06 -50.77 -12.18
N GLN A 275 14.76 -50.75 -12.49
CA GLN A 275 13.98 -51.95 -12.89
C GLN A 275 14.66 -52.85 -13.95
N ASN A 276 15.45 -52.28 -14.86
CA ASN A 276 16.15 -53.01 -15.92
C ASN A 276 17.47 -53.69 -15.50
N ARG A 277 17.86 -53.63 -14.23
CA ARG A 277 19.11 -54.22 -13.72
C ARG A 277 18.87 -55.29 -12.63
N PRO A 278 18.31 -56.47 -13.00
CA PRO A 278 17.99 -57.53 -12.06
C PRO A 278 19.16 -58.17 -11.33
N GLU A 279 20.38 -57.95 -11.81
CA GLU A 279 21.62 -58.39 -11.19
C GLU A 279 21.86 -57.78 -9.78
N PHE A 280 21.15 -56.70 -9.41
CA PHE A 280 21.26 -56.10 -8.08
C PHE A 280 20.38 -56.77 -7.01
N GLY A 281 19.67 -57.86 -7.33
CA GLY A 281 18.96 -58.67 -6.34
C GLY A 281 17.87 -57.89 -5.60
N TRP A 282 16.77 -57.57 -6.30
CA TRP A 282 15.63 -56.74 -5.86
C TRP A 282 14.95 -57.09 -4.52
N GLN A 283 15.40 -58.14 -3.83
CA GLN A 283 14.85 -58.63 -2.57
C GLN A 283 15.67 -58.22 -1.33
N GLU A 284 16.81 -57.54 -1.48
CA GLU A 284 17.60 -57.07 -0.33
C GLU A 284 17.16 -55.70 0.20
N ALA A 285 17.10 -55.57 1.53
CA ALA A 285 16.54 -54.45 2.29
C ALA A 285 17.10 -53.05 1.93
N GLY A 286 18.30 -52.96 1.36
CA GLY A 286 18.90 -51.69 0.92
C GLY A 286 18.22 -51.05 -0.29
N PHE A 287 17.59 -51.84 -1.17
CA PHE A 287 16.88 -51.34 -2.36
C PHE A 287 15.40 -51.08 -2.11
N ASN A 288 14.82 -51.62 -1.03
CA ASN A 288 13.49 -51.22 -0.55
C ASN A 288 13.44 -49.72 -0.28
N PHE A 289 14.49 -49.14 0.33
CA PHE A 289 14.54 -47.70 0.57
C PHE A 289 14.47 -46.86 -0.72
N VAL A 290 15.26 -47.19 -1.76
CA VAL A 290 15.26 -46.43 -3.02
C VAL A 290 13.95 -46.63 -3.77
N SER A 291 13.45 -47.86 -3.81
CA SER A 291 12.17 -48.15 -4.46
C SER A 291 10.99 -47.53 -3.73
N GLU A 292 10.94 -47.53 -2.40
CA GLU A 292 9.95 -46.81 -1.57
C GLU A 292 10.09 -45.29 -1.71
N PHE A 293 11.32 -44.79 -1.76
CA PHE A 293 11.61 -43.39 -2.02
C PHE A 293 11.09 -42.94 -3.40
N LEU A 294 10.98 -43.85 -4.36
CA LEU A 294 10.48 -43.57 -5.72
C LEU A 294 9.04 -44.05 -5.99
N ARG A 295 8.45 -44.95 -5.17
CA ARG A 295 7.18 -45.66 -5.45
C ARG A 295 5.91 -44.93 -5.04
N GLU A 296 5.96 -44.05 -4.03
CA GLU A 296 4.73 -43.55 -3.39
C GLU A 296 4.58 -42.02 -3.43
N ASP A 297 5.70 -41.30 -3.36
CA ASP A 297 5.74 -39.85 -3.43
C ASP A 297 6.71 -39.40 -4.52
N THR A 298 6.25 -38.49 -5.38
CA THR A 298 7.14 -37.77 -6.30
C THR A 298 8.24 -37.06 -5.50
N LEU A 299 9.46 -36.96 -6.05
CA LEU A 299 10.55 -36.17 -5.46
C LEU A 299 10.09 -34.74 -5.09
N TRP A 300 9.11 -34.24 -5.83
CA TRP A 300 8.43 -32.97 -5.57
C TRP A 300 7.64 -32.94 -4.26
N GLN A 301 6.85 -33.97 -3.94
CA GLN A 301 6.14 -34.06 -2.65
C GLN A 301 7.12 -34.12 -1.47
N LYS A 302 8.25 -34.83 -1.64
CA LYS A 302 9.30 -34.86 -0.61
C LYS A 302 9.96 -33.50 -0.42
N TYR A 303 10.22 -32.77 -1.50
CA TYR A 303 10.67 -31.38 -1.45
C TYR A 303 9.69 -30.49 -0.67
N GLN A 304 8.38 -30.60 -0.97
CA GLN A 304 7.33 -29.86 -0.27
C GLN A 304 7.29 -30.19 1.22
N GLY A 305 7.33 -31.48 1.57
CA GLY A 305 7.34 -31.94 2.96
C GLY A 305 8.53 -31.38 3.73
N MET A 306 9.73 -31.39 3.13
CA MET A 306 10.90 -30.76 3.72
C MET A 306 10.70 -29.26 3.94
N SER A 307 10.10 -28.55 2.97
CA SER A 307 9.82 -27.10 3.08
C SER A 307 8.85 -26.78 4.22
N GLN A 308 7.82 -27.62 4.38
CA GLN A 308 6.87 -27.54 5.49
C GLN A 308 7.54 -27.79 6.84
N VAL A 309 8.44 -28.78 6.95
CA VAL A 309 9.19 -29.04 8.18
C VAL A 309 10.04 -27.83 8.57
N ILE A 310 10.85 -27.30 7.66
CA ILE A 310 11.69 -26.11 7.94
C ILE A 310 10.83 -24.92 8.35
N THR A 311 9.74 -24.69 7.64
CA THR A 311 8.80 -23.61 7.94
C THR A 311 8.14 -23.77 9.31
N THR A 312 7.76 -25.00 9.69
CA THR A 312 7.16 -25.29 10.99
C THR A 312 8.17 -25.06 12.12
N VAL A 313 9.42 -25.51 11.93
CA VAL A 313 10.52 -25.21 12.87
C VAL A 313 10.72 -23.70 12.98
N MET A 314 10.72 -22.98 11.86
CA MET A 314 10.87 -21.52 11.85
C MET A 314 9.72 -20.82 12.59
N LEU A 315 8.47 -21.25 12.40
CA LEU A 315 7.31 -20.74 13.14
C LEU A 315 7.46 -20.97 14.63
N HIS A 316 7.83 -22.20 15.02
CA HIS A 316 8.06 -22.57 16.41
C HIS A 316 9.17 -21.72 17.03
N SER A 317 10.31 -21.60 16.35
CA SER A 317 11.45 -20.81 16.84
C SER A 317 11.11 -19.32 16.91
N LEU A 318 10.41 -18.74 15.92
CA LEU A 318 9.94 -17.35 16.00
C LEU A 318 9.03 -17.13 17.21
N LYS A 319 8.05 -18.02 17.44
CA LYS A 319 7.21 -17.98 18.63
C LYS A 319 8.06 -18.04 19.91
N SER A 320 9.00 -18.98 19.99
CA SER A 320 9.86 -19.16 21.16
C SER A 320 10.79 -17.96 21.40
N VAL A 321 11.32 -17.36 20.35
CA VAL A 321 12.14 -16.14 20.37
C VAL A 321 11.32 -14.96 20.90
N LEU A 322 10.10 -14.76 20.39
CA LEU A 322 9.24 -13.65 20.81
C LEU A 322 8.60 -13.85 22.19
N ALA A 323 8.46 -15.09 22.67
CA ALA A 323 7.98 -15.40 24.01
C ALA A 323 9.10 -15.39 25.06
N GLY A 324 10.26 -15.96 24.72
CA GLY A 324 11.39 -16.19 25.64
C GLY A 324 12.46 -15.10 25.63
N GLY A 325 12.28 -14.04 24.83
CA GLY A 325 13.20 -12.91 24.75
C GLY A 325 14.61 -13.32 24.32
N PHE A 326 15.63 -12.87 25.05
CA PHE A 326 17.05 -13.04 24.71
C PHE A 326 17.64 -14.42 25.04
N SER A 327 16.79 -15.44 25.21
CA SER A 327 17.25 -16.81 25.46
C SER A 327 18.04 -17.34 24.25
N GLU A 328 19.25 -17.87 24.48
CA GLU A 328 20.14 -18.27 23.38
C GLU A 328 19.57 -19.39 22.50
N GLN A 329 18.94 -20.39 23.12
CA GLN A 329 18.53 -21.60 22.42
C GLN A 329 17.46 -21.34 21.34
N PRO A 330 16.35 -20.61 21.62
CA PRO A 330 15.40 -20.21 20.58
C PRO A 330 16.04 -19.42 19.41
N ILE A 331 17.00 -18.54 19.72
CA ILE A 331 17.71 -17.75 18.69
C ILE A 331 18.56 -18.67 17.81
N LYS A 332 19.31 -19.60 18.41
CA LYS A 332 20.11 -20.60 17.66
C LYS A 332 19.23 -21.47 16.77
N GLU A 333 18.08 -21.91 17.27
CA GLU A 333 17.12 -22.71 16.50
C GLU A 333 16.54 -21.94 15.32
N LEU A 334 16.18 -20.66 15.51
CA LEU A 334 15.71 -19.79 14.43
C LEU A 334 16.79 -19.61 13.36
N PHE A 335 18.03 -19.32 13.77
CA PHE A 335 19.15 -19.17 12.85
C PHE A 335 19.46 -20.46 12.11
N HIS A 336 19.35 -21.61 12.80
CA HIS A 336 19.48 -22.91 12.17
C HIS A 336 18.40 -23.11 11.11
N ALA A 337 17.12 -22.89 11.44
CA ALA A 337 16.01 -23.03 10.50
C ALA A 337 16.18 -22.14 9.26
N LEU A 338 16.57 -20.88 9.44
CA LEU A 338 16.90 -19.97 8.33
C LEU A 338 18.00 -20.55 7.45
N ASN A 339 19.10 -21.01 8.05
CA ASN A 339 20.22 -21.58 7.31
C ASN A 339 19.86 -22.87 6.55
N GLN A 340 18.89 -23.64 7.01
CA GLN A 340 18.45 -24.87 6.35
C GLN A 340 17.69 -24.59 5.03
N THR A 341 17.02 -23.43 4.91
CA THR A 341 16.29 -23.05 3.68
C THR A 341 17.21 -23.04 2.45
N ARG A 342 18.51 -22.73 2.64
CA ARG A 342 19.52 -22.75 1.58
C ARG A 342 19.59 -24.10 0.87
N TYR A 343 19.58 -25.19 1.63
CA TYR A 343 19.74 -26.53 1.05
C TYR A 343 18.57 -26.85 0.12
N GLN A 344 17.38 -26.38 0.46
CA GLN A 344 16.20 -26.51 -0.41
C GLN A 344 16.38 -25.70 -1.68
N ALA A 345 16.78 -24.45 -1.52
CA ALA A 345 16.85 -23.54 -2.65
C ALA A 345 17.95 -23.93 -3.66
N ARG A 346 19.02 -24.60 -3.19
CA ARG A 346 20.05 -25.22 -4.05
C ARG A 346 19.54 -26.35 -4.94
N ILE A 347 18.41 -26.96 -4.60
CA ILE A 347 17.82 -28.00 -5.45
C ILE A 347 17.37 -27.38 -6.80
N PHE A 348 17.05 -26.08 -6.83
CA PHE A 348 16.74 -25.37 -8.09
C PHE A 348 17.98 -25.05 -8.96
N GLY A 349 19.19 -25.31 -8.45
CA GLY A 349 20.47 -24.97 -9.08
C GLY A 349 21.28 -23.96 -8.28
N ASP A 350 22.42 -23.56 -8.83
CA ASP A 350 23.32 -22.61 -8.18
C ASP A 350 22.75 -21.18 -8.17
N PRO A 351 22.71 -20.50 -7.01
CA PRO A 351 22.29 -19.11 -6.94
C PRO A 351 23.24 -18.20 -7.74
N MET A 352 22.75 -17.02 -8.12
CA MET A 352 23.56 -15.99 -8.75
C MET A 352 24.80 -15.68 -7.90
N PHE A 353 25.96 -15.48 -8.56
CA PHE A 353 27.24 -15.34 -7.88
C PHE A 353 27.22 -14.28 -6.77
N ALA A 354 26.81 -13.04 -7.06
CA ALA A 354 26.80 -11.97 -6.05
C ALA A 354 25.85 -12.28 -4.88
N LEU A 355 24.67 -12.87 -5.13
CA LEU A 355 23.75 -13.29 -4.07
C LEU A 355 24.37 -14.38 -3.19
N ASN A 356 25.01 -15.37 -3.80
CA ASN A 356 25.67 -16.47 -3.10
C ASN A 356 26.87 -15.97 -2.29
N LEU A 357 27.65 -15.05 -2.85
CA LEU A 357 28.78 -14.40 -2.20
C LEU A 357 28.30 -13.60 -0.98
N SER A 358 27.28 -12.75 -1.13
CA SER A 358 26.65 -12.01 -0.03
C SER A 358 26.23 -12.96 1.10
N TYR A 359 25.52 -14.05 0.77
CA TYR A 359 25.14 -15.07 1.76
C TYR A 359 26.35 -15.63 2.51
N TYR A 360 27.40 -16.05 1.79
CA TYR A 360 28.56 -16.70 2.39
C TYR A 360 29.37 -15.75 3.27
N LEU A 361 29.61 -14.52 2.81
CA LEU A 361 30.37 -13.54 3.58
C LEU A 361 29.63 -13.15 4.87
N ILE A 362 28.32 -12.96 4.80
CA ILE A 362 27.46 -12.68 5.95
C ILE A 362 27.48 -13.85 6.94
N LYS A 363 27.24 -15.08 6.46
CA LYS A 363 27.27 -16.27 7.32
C LYS A 363 28.64 -16.47 7.98
N GLY A 364 29.72 -16.14 7.27
CA GLY A 364 31.09 -16.23 7.78
C GLY A 364 31.43 -15.21 8.87
N ILE A 365 30.63 -14.16 9.08
CA ILE A 365 30.88 -13.15 10.13
C ILE A 365 30.94 -13.83 11.51
N SER A 366 30.00 -14.71 11.82
CA SER A 366 29.96 -15.37 13.14
C SER A 366 31.21 -16.19 13.43
N GLN A 367 31.73 -16.89 12.42
CA GLN A 367 32.97 -17.67 12.52
C GLN A 367 34.19 -16.77 12.74
N ARG A 368 34.29 -15.66 11.99
CA ARG A 368 35.40 -14.70 12.13
C ARG A 368 35.40 -13.98 13.48
N GLN A 369 34.21 -13.73 14.03
CA GLN A 369 34.01 -12.99 15.28
C GLN A 369 33.89 -13.90 16.52
N GLY A 370 34.00 -15.22 16.37
CA GLY A 370 33.88 -16.17 17.49
C GLY A 370 32.51 -16.19 18.15
N SER A 371 31.43 -15.91 17.41
CA SER A 371 30.08 -15.87 17.97
C SER A 371 29.49 -17.27 18.18
N ASN A 372 29.17 -17.59 19.42
CA ASN A 372 28.49 -18.85 19.78
C ASN A 372 27.01 -18.90 19.37
N LEU A 373 26.37 -17.74 19.16
CA LEU A 373 24.97 -17.66 18.73
C LEU A 373 24.82 -17.89 17.22
N GLY A 374 25.82 -17.53 16.43
CA GLY A 374 25.77 -17.63 14.98
C GLY A 374 24.99 -16.49 14.31
N ILE A 375 24.70 -16.70 13.02
CA ILE A 375 23.85 -15.82 12.18
C ILE A 375 22.89 -16.72 11.41
N GLY A 376 21.63 -16.30 11.33
CA GLY A 376 20.65 -16.87 10.41
C GLY A 376 20.73 -16.14 9.07
N ALA A 377 20.92 -16.85 7.97
CA ALA A 377 20.87 -16.25 6.65
C ALA A 377 20.06 -17.10 5.69
N LYS A 378 19.36 -16.47 4.74
CA LYS A 378 18.73 -17.11 3.59
C LYS A 378 18.62 -16.15 2.42
N PHE A 379 18.43 -16.68 1.21
CA PHE A 379 17.96 -15.87 0.08
C PHE A 379 16.46 -16.14 -0.17
N PHE A 380 15.82 -15.25 -0.92
CA PHE A 380 14.42 -15.41 -1.32
C PHE A 380 14.30 -16.21 -2.62
N GLY A 381 13.27 -17.06 -2.70
CA GLY A 381 13.02 -17.94 -3.85
C GLY A 381 14.20 -18.87 -4.17
N SER A 382 14.42 -19.13 -5.47
CA SER A 382 15.50 -20.03 -5.93
C SER A 382 16.90 -19.42 -5.87
N GLY A 383 17.02 -18.10 -5.69
CA GLY A 383 18.29 -17.36 -5.72
C GLY A 383 19.01 -17.32 -7.08
N ARG A 384 18.49 -18.00 -8.11
CA ARG A 384 19.10 -18.04 -9.46
C ARG A 384 19.02 -16.71 -10.20
N MET A 385 18.02 -15.89 -9.86
CA MET A 385 17.64 -14.70 -10.61
C MET A 385 18.01 -13.40 -9.89
N GLY A 386 18.89 -13.49 -8.89
CA GLY A 386 19.18 -12.38 -7.99
C GLY A 386 18.20 -12.30 -6.82
N GLY A 387 17.92 -11.07 -6.40
CA GLY A 387 17.07 -10.78 -5.26
C GLY A 387 17.85 -10.34 -4.04
N SER A 388 17.32 -10.67 -2.86
CA SER A 388 17.88 -10.26 -1.58
C SER A 388 18.30 -11.43 -0.69
N VAL A 389 19.24 -11.17 0.21
CA VAL A 389 19.58 -12.02 1.34
C VAL A 389 18.94 -11.46 2.61
N LEU A 390 18.17 -12.27 3.31
CA LEU A 390 17.76 -12.00 4.68
C LEU A 390 18.89 -12.43 5.61
N ALA A 391 19.41 -11.50 6.41
CA ALA A 391 20.36 -11.76 7.48
C ALA A 391 19.68 -11.48 8.82
N ALA A 392 19.73 -12.42 9.76
CA ALA A 392 19.24 -12.28 11.12
C ALA A 392 20.40 -12.50 12.10
N ILE A 393 20.61 -11.54 13.00
CA ILE A 393 21.73 -11.48 13.94
C ILE A 393 21.20 -11.25 15.36
N PRO A 394 21.95 -11.63 16.41
CA PRO A 394 21.51 -11.33 17.79
C PRO A 394 21.38 -9.82 17.98
N TYR A 395 20.40 -9.39 18.77
CA TYR A 395 20.13 -7.96 18.98
C TYR A 395 21.37 -7.20 19.42
N GLN A 396 21.63 -6.07 18.77
CA GLN A 396 22.80 -5.19 18.97
C GLN A 396 24.17 -5.83 18.64
N TYR A 397 24.20 -7.08 18.19
CA TYR A 397 25.43 -7.81 17.93
C TYR A 397 25.70 -7.89 16.41
N LEU A 398 26.97 -7.78 15.99
CA LEU A 398 27.44 -7.92 14.60
C LEU A 398 26.90 -6.91 13.56
N ARG A 399 26.09 -5.90 13.96
CA ARG A 399 25.55 -4.87 13.05
C ARG A 399 26.63 -4.22 12.16
N LYS A 400 27.72 -3.75 12.77
CA LYS A 400 28.86 -3.12 12.07
C LYS A 400 29.56 -4.07 11.11
N GLU A 401 29.62 -5.36 11.44
CA GLU A 401 30.28 -6.35 10.59
C GLU A 401 29.44 -6.69 9.37
N VAL A 402 28.11 -6.70 9.51
CA VAL A 402 27.18 -6.79 8.37
C VAL A 402 27.34 -5.57 7.46
N GLU A 403 27.35 -4.36 8.04
CA GLU A 403 27.56 -3.11 7.29
C GLU A 403 28.91 -3.09 6.57
N LYS A 404 29.98 -3.56 7.23
CA LYS A 404 31.32 -3.67 6.64
C LYS A 404 31.36 -4.64 5.46
N VAL A 405 30.81 -5.85 5.60
CA VAL A 405 30.76 -6.83 4.51
C VAL A 405 29.98 -6.28 3.31
N VAL A 406 28.88 -5.57 3.54
CA VAL A 406 28.12 -4.94 2.46
C VAL A 406 28.93 -3.83 1.78
N ALA A 407 29.61 -2.99 2.56
CA ALA A 407 30.46 -1.93 2.01
C ALA A 407 31.61 -2.49 1.16
N GLU A 408 32.23 -3.60 1.57
CA GLU A 408 33.24 -4.30 0.77
C GLU A 408 32.65 -4.85 -0.54
N LEU A 409 31.46 -5.45 -0.49
CA LEU A 409 30.77 -5.94 -1.70
C LEU A 409 30.34 -4.81 -2.65
N GLN A 410 30.06 -3.62 -2.12
CA GLN A 410 29.70 -2.43 -2.89
C GLN A 410 30.83 -1.91 -3.77
N GLU A 411 32.08 -2.27 -3.48
CA GLU A 411 33.23 -1.88 -4.30
C GLU A 411 33.23 -2.58 -5.67
N GLU A 412 32.65 -3.79 -5.76
CA GLU A 412 32.64 -4.60 -6.99
C GLU A 412 31.25 -4.85 -7.56
N TYR A 413 30.19 -4.75 -6.75
CA TYR A 413 28.82 -5.12 -7.11
C TYR A 413 27.82 -4.05 -6.66
N GLU A 414 26.64 -4.02 -7.28
CA GLU A 414 25.53 -3.14 -6.86
C GLU A 414 24.78 -3.65 -5.60
N VAL A 415 25.50 -4.35 -4.71
CA VAL A 415 24.95 -4.89 -3.46
C VAL A 415 24.55 -3.73 -2.54
N ASN A 416 23.46 -3.84 -1.79
CA ASN A 416 23.07 -2.79 -0.85
C ASN A 416 22.21 -3.30 0.30
N ILE A 417 22.26 -2.64 1.47
CA ILE A 417 21.27 -2.85 2.53
C ILE A 417 20.04 -2.02 2.19
N ASP A 418 18.97 -2.68 1.75
CA ASP A 418 17.69 -2.04 1.48
C ASP A 418 16.96 -1.68 2.77
N TYR A 419 17.12 -2.52 3.80
CA TYR A 419 16.48 -2.35 5.08
C TYR A 419 17.30 -3.01 6.19
N ALA A 420 17.36 -2.37 7.35
CA ALA A 420 17.94 -2.93 8.56
C ALA A 420 17.10 -2.54 9.80
N SER A 421 16.63 -3.53 10.56
CA SER A 421 15.76 -3.33 11.72
C SER A 421 16.34 -2.37 12.76
N TRP A 422 17.67 -2.37 12.92
CA TRP A 422 18.37 -1.51 13.87
C TRP A 422 18.51 -0.05 13.44
N GLN A 423 18.41 0.22 12.13
CA GLN A 423 18.46 1.58 11.60
C GLN A 423 17.06 2.15 11.38
N ASP A 424 16.11 1.27 11.04
CA ASP A 424 14.84 1.66 10.43
C ASP A 424 13.63 1.41 11.31
N GLY A 425 13.78 0.55 12.31
CA GLY A 425 12.68 0.07 13.13
C GLY A 425 11.85 -1.00 12.41
N LEU A 426 10.64 -1.21 12.88
CA LEU A 426 9.74 -2.26 12.40
C LEU A 426 8.47 -1.65 11.85
N GLY A 427 7.92 -2.27 10.81
CA GLY A 427 6.64 -1.88 10.25
C GLY A 427 5.50 -2.61 10.94
N GLU A 428 4.38 -1.92 11.14
CA GLU A 428 3.15 -2.52 11.68
C GLU A 428 1.88 -2.16 10.89
N GLN A 429 1.92 -1.08 10.11
CA GLN A 429 0.75 -0.55 9.43
C GLN A 429 0.27 -1.50 8.33
N GLY A 430 -1.05 -1.76 8.33
CA GLY A 430 -1.76 -2.35 7.20
C GLY A 430 -2.12 -1.25 6.21
N ILE A 431 -3.27 -1.39 5.54
CA ILE A 431 -3.77 -0.37 4.63
C ILE A 431 -4.23 0.87 5.42
N VAL A 432 -3.84 2.05 4.96
CA VAL A 432 -4.16 3.35 5.57
C VAL A 432 -4.69 4.28 4.50
N VAL A 433 -5.78 4.99 4.82
CA VAL A 433 -6.26 6.13 4.03
C VAL A 433 -5.48 7.36 4.47
N GLU A 434 -4.42 7.69 3.74
CA GLU A 434 -3.57 8.85 4.04
C GLU A 434 -4.29 10.16 3.67
N GLN A 435 -5.07 10.14 2.58
CA GLN A 435 -5.82 11.29 2.09
C GLN A 435 -7.10 10.83 1.41
N TYR A 436 -8.21 11.50 1.67
CA TYR A 436 -9.44 11.35 0.91
C TYR A 436 -10.25 12.64 0.98
N LEU A 437 -10.06 13.54 0.00
CA LEU A 437 -10.54 14.92 0.08
C LEU A 437 -12.07 15.01 0.15
N THR A 438 -12.80 14.15 -0.58
CA THR A 438 -14.27 14.10 -0.52
C THR A 438 -14.79 13.68 0.86
N ALA A 439 -14.06 12.80 1.55
CA ALA A 439 -14.33 12.39 2.93
C ALA A 439 -13.73 13.33 4.00
N GLY A 440 -13.12 14.46 3.60
CA GLY A 440 -12.50 15.42 4.53
C GLY A 440 -11.18 14.93 5.17
N ILE A 441 -10.60 13.83 4.68
CA ILE A 441 -9.34 13.29 5.20
C ILE A 441 -8.19 13.92 4.42
N GLN A 442 -7.21 14.49 5.13
CA GLN A 442 -6.04 15.10 4.52
C GLN A 442 -4.74 14.60 5.17
N ALA A 443 -3.75 14.29 4.32
CA ALA A 443 -2.43 13.87 4.77
C ALA A 443 -1.63 15.02 5.37
N GLU A 444 -0.82 14.73 6.39
CA GLU A 444 0.17 15.66 6.94
C GLU A 444 1.24 16.06 5.92
N ALA A 445 1.55 15.14 4.99
CA ALA A 445 2.52 15.33 3.91
C ALA A 445 1.97 16.20 2.74
N ALA A 446 0.72 16.67 2.82
CA ALA A 446 0.20 17.62 1.85
C ALA A 446 1.05 18.90 1.83
N PRO A 447 1.29 19.52 0.66
CA PRO A 447 2.18 20.66 0.55
C PRO A 447 1.77 21.80 1.49
N GLN A 448 2.71 22.34 2.27
CA GLN A 448 2.41 23.50 3.11
C GLN A 448 1.96 24.67 2.23
N GLY A 449 0.82 25.28 2.59
CA GLY A 449 0.23 26.38 1.82
C GLY A 449 -0.61 25.94 0.62
N SER A 450 -0.80 24.64 0.38
CA SER A 450 -1.77 24.15 -0.61
C SER A 450 -3.19 24.56 -0.22
N LEU A 451 -3.99 24.89 -1.23
CA LEU A 451 -5.39 25.22 -1.07
C LEU A 451 -6.24 24.01 -1.43
N ILE A 452 -7.38 23.87 -0.77
CA ILE A 452 -8.42 22.96 -1.22
C ILE A 452 -9.42 23.79 -2.03
N LEU A 453 -9.61 23.39 -3.28
CA LEU A 453 -10.63 23.90 -4.18
C LEU A 453 -11.82 22.95 -4.12
N GLN A 454 -12.96 23.41 -3.66
CA GLN A 454 -14.24 22.71 -3.78
C GLN A 454 -15.01 23.33 -4.94
N SER A 455 -15.33 22.58 -5.98
CA SER A 455 -16.05 23.07 -7.15
C SER A 455 -17.38 22.35 -7.32
N TRP A 456 -18.46 23.12 -7.45
CA TRP A 456 -19.77 22.68 -7.90
C TRP A 456 -19.86 22.95 -9.40
N HIS A 457 -19.90 21.88 -10.19
CA HIS A 457 -20.00 21.96 -11.64
C HIS A 457 -21.43 22.24 -12.09
N LYS A 458 -21.62 22.58 -13.36
CA LYS A 458 -22.92 22.98 -13.93
C LYS A 458 -24.00 21.89 -13.88
N ASN A 459 -23.61 20.63 -13.68
CA ASN A 459 -24.48 19.48 -13.47
C ASN A 459 -24.85 19.26 -11.98
N GLY A 460 -24.27 20.05 -11.06
CA GLY A 460 -24.47 19.94 -9.61
C GLY A 460 -23.47 19.04 -8.88
N GLU A 461 -22.53 18.41 -9.60
CA GLU A 461 -21.50 17.56 -8.98
C GLU A 461 -20.50 18.38 -8.16
N LEU A 462 -20.23 17.90 -6.94
CA LEU A 462 -19.22 18.46 -6.05
C LEU A 462 -17.90 17.73 -6.26
N ARG A 463 -16.85 18.49 -6.56
CA ARG A 463 -15.48 18.03 -6.69
C ARG A 463 -14.57 18.75 -5.70
N ARG A 464 -13.53 18.07 -5.22
CA ARG A 464 -12.51 18.65 -4.34
C ARG A 464 -11.12 18.35 -4.88
N ASP A 465 -10.32 19.38 -5.09
CA ASP A 465 -8.96 19.29 -5.62
C ASP A 465 -7.97 20.09 -4.78
N PHE A 466 -6.68 19.80 -4.95
CA PHE A 466 -5.65 20.75 -4.54
C PHE A 466 -5.45 21.82 -5.60
N LEU A 467 -5.40 23.07 -5.14
CA LEU A 467 -5.05 24.21 -5.97
C LEU A 467 -3.74 24.82 -5.48
N PRO A 468 -2.68 24.78 -6.31
CA PRO A 468 -1.48 25.57 -6.05
C PRO A 468 -1.82 27.06 -5.92
N LEU A 469 -1.18 27.75 -4.96
CA LEU A 469 -1.41 29.18 -4.68
C LEU A 469 -1.31 30.09 -5.91
N ASN A 470 -0.41 29.77 -6.84
CA ASN A 470 -0.17 30.54 -8.06
C ASN A 470 -1.22 30.29 -9.16
N ARG A 471 -2.16 29.36 -8.97
CA ARG A 471 -3.22 29.03 -9.93
C ARG A 471 -4.61 29.56 -9.56
N ILE A 472 -4.74 30.31 -8.45
CA ILE A 472 -6.04 30.94 -8.09
C ILE A 472 -6.57 31.81 -9.24
N ASP A 473 -5.71 32.63 -9.85
CA ASP A 473 -6.14 33.55 -10.91
C ASP A 473 -6.58 32.83 -12.19
N GLU A 474 -6.01 31.66 -12.46
CA GLU A 474 -6.46 30.77 -13.55
C GLU A 474 -7.84 30.21 -13.21
N GLN A 475 -8.01 29.68 -11.99
CA GLN A 475 -9.28 29.09 -11.57
C GLN A 475 -10.41 30.12 -11.53
N CYS A 476 -10.13 31.35 -11.09
CA CYS A 476 -11.11 32.44 -11.11
C CYS A 476 -11.75 32.63 -12.49
N ARG A 477 -11.00 32.39 -13.58
CA ARG A 477 -11.48 32.55 -14.96
C ARG A 477 -12.26 31.34 -15.47
N GLN A 478 -12.12 30.18 -14.82
CA GLN A 478 -12.77 28.94 -15.24
C GLN A 478 -14.14 28.72 -14.59
N VAL A 479 -14.46 29.44 -13.52
CA VAL A 479 -15.72 29.32 -12.80
C VAL A 479 -16.52 30.62 -12.80
N ASP A 480 -17.84 30.52 -12.69
CA ASP A 480 -18.72 31.68 -12.68
C ASP A 480 -18.61 32.46 -11.36
N ILE A 481 -18.44 31.75 -10.23
CA ILE A 481 -18.19 32.31 -8.90
C ILE A 481 -16.99 31.61 -8.26
N LEU A 482 -16.05 32.37 -7.69
CA LEU A 482 -15.01 31.84 -6.81
C LEU A 482 -15.05 32.54 -5.44
N LEU A 483 -15.14 31.75 -4.37
CA LEU A 483 -15.07 32.17 -2.97
C LEU A 483 -13.66 31.91 -2.44
N ASP A 484 -12.84 32.94 -2.26
CA ASP A 484 -11.54 32.82 -1.57
C ASP A 484 -11.77 33.03 -0.07
N MET A 485 -11.91 31.93 0.67
CA MET A 485 -12.20 31.92 2.11
C MET A 485 -11.06 32.54 2.92
N ARG A 486 -9.81 32.38 2.47
CA ARG A 486 -8.63 32.92 3.15
C ARG A 486 -8.57 34.43 3.10
N ARG A 487 -8.82 35.00 1.93
CA ARG A 487 -8.80 36.46 1.73
C ARG A 487 -10.16 37.10 1.95
N ARG A 488 -11.20 36.30 2.21
CA ARG A 488 -12.61 36.72 2.24
C ARG A 488 -13.00 37.51 0.99
N LYS A 489 -12.52 37.05 -0.18
CA LYS A 489 -12.76 37.69 -1.48
C LYS A 489 -13.72 36.87 -2.32
N LEU A 490 -14.55 37.59 -3.06
CA LEU A 490 -15.52 37.04 -3.99
C LEU A 490 -15.14 37.45 -5.40
N PHE A 491 -15.05 36.48 -6.31
CA PHE A 491 -14.80 36.70 -7.72
C PHE A 491 -16.03 36.24 -8.50
N ILE A 492 -16.45 37.03 -9.49
CA ILE A 492 -17.56 36.70 -10.39
C ILE A 492 -17.12 36.96 -11.82
N GLY A 493 -17.22 35.95 -12.68
CA GLY A 493 -16.79 36.01 -14.08
C GLY A 493 -15.30 36.37 -14.23
N GLY A 494 -14.42 35.74 -13.44
CA GLY A 494 -12.98 36.01 -13.48
C GLY A 494 -12.50 37.30 -12.80
N GLN A 495 -13.40 38.14 -12.29
CA GLN A 495 -13.06 39.44 -11.73
C GLN A 495 -13.39 39.53 -10.25
N ALA A 496 -12.43 40.00 -9.44
CA ALA A 496 -12.65 40.28 -8.02
C ALA A 496 -13.70 41.37 -7.85
N LEU A 497 -14.63 41.19 -6.91
CA LEU A 497 -15.54 42.27 -6.52
C LEU A 497 -14.82 43.27 -5.64
N SER A 498 -15.12 44.54 -5.86
CA SER A 498 -14.68 45.65 -5.03
C SER A 498 -15.69 45.96 -3.92
N SER A 499 -15.23 46.66 -2.88
CA SER A 499 -16.10 47.14 -1.79
C SER A 499 -17.16 48.17 -2.26
N LYS A 500 -17.01 48.74 -3.46
CA LYS A 500 -18.02 49.62 -4.08
C LYS A 500 -19.16 48.85 -4.71
N GLU A 501 -18.92 47.61 -5.13
CA GLU A 501 -19.91 46.76 -5.79
C GLU A 501 -20.71 45.96 -4.74
N ILE A 502 -20.03 45.44 -3.73
CA ILE A 502 -20.65 44.84 -2.54
C ILE A 502 -19.94 45.38 -1.31
N HIS A 503 -20.64 46.19 -0.52
CA HIS A 503 -20.12 46.74 0.74
C HIS A 503 -19.79 45.66 1.78
N SER A 504 -20.43 44.49 1.67
CA SER A 504 -20.37 43.42 2.67
C SER A 504 -19.78 42.14 2.08
N GLN A 505 -18.65 42.23 1.38
CA GLN A 505 -18.08 41.11 0.63
C GLN A 505 -17.79 39.90 1.52
N THR A 506 -17.26 40.13 2.73
CA THR A 506 -17.05 39.08 3.74
C THR A 506 -18.34 38.36 4.08
N ALA A 507 -19.42 39.10 4.36
CA ALA A 507 -20.73 38.52 4.65
C ALA A 507 -21.31 37.75 3.45
N ALA A 508 -21.07 38.22 2.23
CA ALA A 508 -21.47 37.51 1.02
C ALA A 508 -20.72 36.17 0.86
N VAL A 509 -19.42 36.17 1.13
CA VAL A 509 -18.59 34.95 1.11
C VAL A 509 -19.08 33.96 2.16
N ASP A 510 -19.25 34.40 3.41
CA ASP A 510 -19.70 33.53 4.50
C ASP A 510 -21.10 32.96 4.25
N LEU A 511 -22.00 33.79 3.72
CA LEU A 511 -23.35 33.38 3.37
C LEU A 511 -23.33 32.32 2.26
N LEU A 512 -22.60 32.56 1.17
CA LEU A 512 -22.53 31.61 0.07
C LEU A 512 -21.85 30.31 0.50
N SER A 513 -20.78 30.35 1.30
CA SER A 513 -20.14 29.13 1.80
C SER A 513 -21.09 28.29 2.65
N LEU A 514 -21.89 28.94 3.51
CA LEU A 514 -22.88 28.24 4.34
C LEU A 514 -23.98 27.58 3.49
N LEU A 515 -24.47 28.29 2.46
CA LEU A 515 -25.51 27.77 1.57
C LEU A 515 -25.00 26.64 0.67
N LEU A 516 -23.74 26.69 0.25
CA LEU A 516 -23.10 25.62 -0.51
C LEU A 516 -22.87 24.35 0.32
N ALA A 517 -22.65 24.49 1.63
CA ALA A 517 -22.57 23.37 2.56
C ALA A 517 -23.93 22.70 2.82
N SER A 518 -25.04 23.38 2.52
CA SER A 518 -26.41 22.84 2.67
C SER A 518 -27.26 23.12 1.43
N PRO A 519 -26.95 22.52 0.26
CA PRO A 519 -27.64 22.78 -1.00
C PRO A 519 -29.14 22.51 -0.86
N MET A 520 -29.97 23.38 -1.43
CA MET A 520 -31.44 23.29 -1.43
C MET A 520 -32.12 23.30 -0.06
N LYS A 521 -31.38 23.41 1.05
CA LYS A 521 -31.97 23.61 2.38
C LYS A 521 -32.20 25.09 2.64
N GLU A 522 -33.27 25.38 3.35
CA GLU A 522 -33.51 26.71 3.92
C GLU A 522 -32.71 26.84 5.21
N VAL A 523 -31.87 27.88 5.28
CA VAL A 523 -31.08 28.23 6.46
C VAL A 523 -31.80 29.36 7.18
N ASN A 524 -32.10 29.20 8.48
CA ASN A 524 -32.71 30.25 9.27
C ASN A 524 -31.68 31.37 9.54
N ASN A 525 -32.14 32.62 9.63
CA ASN A 525 -31.27 33.75 9.93
C ASN A 525 -30.55 33.65 11.28
N SER A 526 -31.06 32.85 12.23
CA SER A 526 -30.36 32.48 13.47
C SER A 526 -29.05 31.73 13.26
N ASP A 527 -28.94 31.00 12.15
CA ASP A 527 -27.80 30.13 11.83
C ASP A 527 -26.76 30.84 10.95
N LEU A 528 -27.09 32.05 10.49
CA LEU A 528 -26.16 32.88 9.72
C LEU A 528 -25.02 33.40 10.60
N PRO A 529 -23.83 33.62 10.03
CA PRO A 529 -22.72 34.27 10.74
C PRO A 529 -23.17 35.59 11.37
N ARG A 530 -22.75 35.84 12.62
CA ARG A 530 -23.05 37.07 13.36
C ARG A 530 -22.52 38.29 12.61
N SER A 531 -23.36 38.85 11.75
CA SER A 531 -23.15 40.08 11.02
C SER A 531 -24.34 41.01 11.28
N SER A 532 -24.14 42.32 11.12
CA SER A 532 -25.24 43.28 11.22
C SER A 532 -26.38 42.99 10.23
N TYR A 533 -26.10 42.23 9.17
CA TYR A 533 -27.06 41.92 8.12
C TYR A 533 -27.93 40.69 8.42
N ALA A 534 -27.50 39.79 9.31
CA ALA A 534 -28.24 38.57 9.65
C ALA A 534 -29.50 38.84 10.51
N GLN A 535 -29.59 40.00 11.15
CA GLN A 535 -30.71 40.32 12.06
C GLN A 535 -31.93 40.91 11.34
N ASN A 536 -31.76 41.42 10.12
CA ASN A 536 -32.81 42.11 9.38
C ASN A 536 -32.81 41.72 7.91
N LYS A 537 -33.94 41.15 7.45
CA LYS A 537 -34.16 40.71 6.06
C LYS A 537 -33.90 41.81 5.05
N HIS A 538 -34.34 43.04 5.31
CA HIS A 538 -34.20 44.16 4.38
C HIS A 538 -32.74 44.60 4.23
N ASP A 539 -31.97 44.56 5.32
CA ASP A 539 -30.53 44.83 5.28
C ASP A 539 -29.79 43.76 4.49
N LEU A 540 -30.05 42.48 4.73
CA LEU A 540 -29.45 41.38 3.96
C LEU A 540 -29.80 41.48 2.47
N LEU A 541 -31.07 41.75 2.16
CA LEU A 541 -31.54 41.88 0.78
C LEU A 541 -30.85 43.04 0.05
N SER A 542 -30.89 44.24 0.63
CA SER A 542 -30.41 45.46 -0.02
C SER A 542 -28.88 45.53 -0.12
N LYS A 543 -28.15 44.98 0.86
CA LYS A 543 -26.68 45.12 0.95
C LYS A 543 -25.90 43.92 0.46
N VAL A 544 -26.51 42.72 0.41
CA VAL A 544 -25.83 41.48 0.02
C VAL A 544 -26.53 40.82 -1.16
N VAL A 545 -27.78 40.39 -1.01
CA VAL A 545 -28.45 39.47 -1.96
C VAL A 545 -28.75 40.16 -3.30
N GLN A 546 -29.36 41.34 -3.28
CA GLN A 546 -29.72 42.06 -4.53
C GLN A 546 -28.48 42.54 -5.30
N PRO A 547 -27.47 43.17 -4.67
CA PRO A 547 -26.22 43.50 -5.35
C PRO A 547 -25.55 42.28 -5.97
N LEU A 548 -25.48 41.17 -5.23
CA LEU A 548 -24.88 39.93 -5.71
C LEU A 548 -25.60 39.38 -6.93
N LYS A 549 -26.94 39.29 -6.88
CA LYS A 549 -27.76 38.85 -8.02
C LYS A 549 -27.56 39.73 -9.24
N LYS A 550 -27.54 41.05 -9.05
CA LYS A 550 -27.37 42.03 -10.12
C LYS A 550 -26.02 41.85 -10.82
N ILE A 551 -24.93 41.84 -10.06
CA ILE A 551 -23.57 41.68 -10.60
C ILE A 551 -23.41 40.32 -11.28
N PHE A 552 -23.94 39.26 -10.68
CA PHE A 552 -23.90 37.92 -11.27
C PHE A 552 -24.62 37.88 -12.62
N LYS A 553 -25.83 38.45 -12.70
CA LYS A 553 -26.59 38.57 -13.96
C LYS A 553 -25.85 39.39 -15.00
N GLU A 554 -25.19 40.49 -14.60
CA GLU A 554 -24.42 41.35 -15.51
C GLU A 554 -23.17 40.66 -16.07
N ARG A 555 -22.45 39.88 -15.25
CA ARG A 555 -21.16 39.28 -15.63
C ARG A 555 -21.26 37.88 -16.23
N VAL A 556 -22.27 37.10 -15.82
CA VAL A 556 -22.42 35.68 -16.21
C VAL A 556 -23.65 35.46 -17.11
N ALA A 557 -24.53 36.46 -17.23
CA ALA A 557 -25.77 36.40 -18.03
C ALA A 557 -26.77 35.31 -17.56
N VAL A 558 -26.68 34.88 -16.30
CA VAL A 558 -27.59 33.92 -15.65
C VAL A 558 -28.08 34.50 -14.32
N GLU A 559 -29.29 34.15 -13.88
CA GLU A 559 -29.77 34.56 -12.55
C GLU A 559 -29.21 33.65 -11.45
N LEU A 560 -28.62 34.25 -10.42
CA LEU A 560 -28.21 33.50 -9.23
C LEU A 560 -29.47 33.05 -8.46
N PRO A 561 -29.69 31.73 -8.24
CA PRO A 561 -30.93 31.19 -7.70
C PRO A 561 -31.03 31.35 -6.16
N LEU A 562 -30.62 32.50 -5.64
CA LEU A 562 -30.65 32.84 -4.22
C LEU A 562 -32.05 33.33 -3.82
N LYS A 563 -32.70 32.74 -2.81
CA LYS A 563 -34.06 33.12 -2.38
C LYS A 563 -34.06 33.52 -0.91
N VAL A 564 -34.86 34.53 -0.56
CA VAL A 564 -35.08 34.97 0.82
C VAL A 564 -36.58 35.04 1.09
N SER A 565 -37.06 34.27 2.06
CA SER A 565 -38.47 34.14 2.47
C SER A 565 -38.64 34.50 3.95
N GLY A 566 -39.88 34.66 4.43
CA GLY A 566 -40.16 34.97 5.84
C GLY A 566 -40.31 36.46 6.18
N GLY A 567 -40.38 36.77 7.48
CA GLY A 567 -40.60 38.11 8.05
C GLY A 567 -39.33 38.96 8.13
N THR A 568 -39.37 40.08 8.86
CA THR A 568 -38.24 41.02 8.93
C THR A 568 -37.08 40.50 9.78
N THR A 569 -37.38 39.86 10.91
CA THR A 569 -36.40 39.39 11.90
C THR A 569 -36.31 37.87 12.00
N ASP A 570 -37.28 37.17 11.42
CA ASP A 570 -37.33 35.71 11.31
C ASP A 570 -37.53 35.38 9.83
N PHE A 571 -36.43 35.04 9.17
CA PHE A 571 -36.40 34.82 7.73
C PHE A 571 -35.46 33.68 7.39
N GLN A 572 -35.66 33.13 6.20
CA GLN A 572 -34.88 32.02 5.69
C GLN A 572 -34.22 32.39 4.38
N ILE A 573 -33.07 31.79 4.13
CA ILE A 573 -32.33 31.94 2.88
C ILE A 573 -31.97 30.56 2.32
N SER A 574 -32.12 30.41 1.01
CA SER A 574 -31.79 29.18 0.31
C SER A 574 -31.11 29.47 -1.02
N LEU A 575 -30.21 28.57 -1.41
CA LEU A 575 -29.60 28.52 -2.73
C LEU A 575 -30.30 27.40 -3.51
N GLY A 576 -31.02 27.79 -4.57
CA GLY A 576 -31.71 26.85 -5.45
C GLY A 576 -30.74 26.04 -6.32
N SER A 577 -31.29 25.28 -7.27
CA SER A 577 -30.50 24.44 -8.19
C SER A 577 -29.41 25.24 -8.89
N LEU A 578 -28.16 24.77 -8.79
CA LEU A 578 -26.99 25.34 -9.46
C LEU A 578 -26.87 24.91 -10.93
N GLN A 579 -27.90 24.31 -11.51
CA GLN A 579 -27.85 23.84 -12.88
C GLN A 579 -27.51 24.98 -13.85
N GLY A 580 -26.40 24.82 -14.57
CA GLY A 580 -25.85 25.85 -15.47
C GLY A 580 -24.90 26.87 -14.83
N ILE A 581 -24.67 26.82 -13.51
CA ILE A 581 -23.76 27.70 -12.77
C ILE A 581 -22.61 26.88 -12.19
N SER A 582 -21.38 27.34 -12.39
CA SER A 582 -20.18 26.79 -11.77
C SER A 582 -19.73 27.66 -10.60
N ILE A 583 -19.61 27.08 -9.41
CA ILE A 583 -19.16 27.78 -8.22
C ILE A 583 -17.95 27.05 -7.67
N ALA A 584 -16.93 27.78 -7.24
CA ALA A 584 -15.83 27.21 -6.48
C ALA A 584 -15.59 27.93 -5.17
N LEU A 585 -15.11 27.18 -4.19
CA LEU A 585 -14.66 27.65 -2.90
C LEU A 585 -13.21 27.23 -2.72
N VAL A 586 -12.35 28.18 -2.40
CA VAL A 586 -10.93 27.96 -2.13
C VAL A 586 -10.68 28.26 -0.67
N ASP A 587 -10.16 27.28 0.06
CA ASP A 587 -9.76 27.47 1.46
C ASP A 587 -8.39 26.87 1.75
N SER A 588 -7.84 27.21 2.91
CA SER A 588 -6.65 26.56 3.42
C SER A 588 -6.95 25.09 3.68
N ALA A 589 -6.00 24.22 3.34
CA ALA A 589 -6.08 22.80 3.67
C ALA A 589 -6.45 22.54 5.14
N LYS A 590 -5.87 23.30 6.08
CA LYS A 590 -6.02 23.09 7.53
C LYS A 590 -7.43 23.36 8.08
N SER A 591 -8.22 24.23 7.46
CA SER A 591 -9.54 24.59 7.99
C SER A 591 -10.56 23.46 7.81
N PHE A 592 -10.39 22.56 6.84
CA PHE A 592 -11.31 21.46 6.56
C PHE A 592 -11.28 20.30 7.56
N GLN A 593 -10.35 20.28 8.52
CA GLN A 593 -10.26 19.21 9.52
C GLN A 593 -11.19 19.40 10.73
N HIS A 594 -11.88 20.54 10.83
CA HIS A 594 -12.67 20.92 12.01
C HIS A 594 -14.17 21.03 11.79
N ASP A 595 -14.64 20.78 10.57
CA ASP A 595 -16.06 20.67 10.20
C ASP A 595 -16.45 19.19 10.00
#